data_AF-A0A7S0AF24-F1
#
_entry.id   AF-A0A7S0AF24-F1
#
_cell.length_a   1.000
_cell.length_b   1.000
_cell.length_c   1.000
_cell.angle_alpha   90.00
_cell.angle_beta   90.00
_cell.angle_gamma   90.00
#
_symmetry.space_group_name_H-M   'P 1'
#
loop_
_entity.id
_entity.type
_entity.pdbx_description
1 polymer ?
#
loop_
_entity_poly.entity_id
_entity_poly.type
_entity_poly.pdbx_seq_one_letter_code
_entity_poly.pdbx_strand_id
1 'polypeptide(L)'
;PDDFDVHPWKHSSIHTLREAKAAVMASKAAGAAALIIVAPSFHLPRALLTTLSVAAQYDKHLKIYAYVGAHLRWDETVAHSQGLVVGDRESLLDSEMDRMFVYHRKGDLMRPSEALEALRRRDRRTAMIKEALGK
;
A
#
# COMPACT_ATOMS: atom_id res chain seq x y z
N PRO A 1 -18.37 -15.17 -9.67
CA PRO A 1 -17.16 -14.34 -9.49
C PRO A 1 -17.52 -12.87 -9.24
N ASP A 2 -18.57 -12.65 -8.44
CA ASP A 2 -19.41 -11.45 -8.53
C ASP A 2 -19.36 -10.57 -7.27
N ASP A 3 -18.47 -10.83 -6.32
CA ASP A 3 -18.30 -10.03 -5.11
C ASP A 3 -17.15 -9.01 -5.26
N PHE A 4 -17.17 -8.24 -6.34
CA PHE A 4 -16.32 -7.05 -6.45
C PHE A 4 -17.14 -5.82 -6.08
N ASP A 5 -16.91 -5.28 -4.88
CA ASP A 5 -17.41 -3.95 -4.54
C ASP A 5 -16.46 -2.91 -5.14
N VAL A 6 -16.93 -2.23 -6.19
CA VAL A 6 -16.20 -1.13 -6.81
C VAL A 6 -16.73 0.15 -6.21
N HIS A 7 -15.91 0.82 -5.40
CA HIS A 7 -16.22 2.16 -4.93
C HIS A 7 -15.79 3.17 -6.01
N PRO A 8 -16.72 3.87 -6.71
CA PRO A 8 -16.36 4.91 -7.66
C PRO A 8 -15.89 6.17 -6.94
N TRP A 9 -14.90 6.87 -7.50
CA TRP A 9 -14.34 8.07 -6.89
C TRP A 9 -14.11 9.18 -7.93
N LYS A 10 -14.16 10.43 -7.47
CA LYS A 10 -13.79 11.60 -8.29
C LYS A 10 -12.28 11.73 -8.37
N HIS A 11 -11.73 11.80 -9.59
CA HIS A 11 -10.29 11.86 -9.85
C HIS A 11 -9.53 12.97 -9.11
N SER A 12 -10.14 14.14 -8.91
CA SER A 12 -9.53 15.27 -8.18
C SER A 12 -9.39 15.04 -6.67
N SER A 13 -9.90 13.92 -6.15
CA SER A 13 -10.04 13.68 -4.72
C SER A 13 -9.37 12.40 -4.25
N ILE A 14 -8.77 11.60 -5.15
CA ILE A 14 -7.98 10.43 -4.79
C ILE A 14 -6.49 10.78 -4.76
N HIS A 15 -5.87 10.35 -3.67
CA HIS A 15 -4.44 10.13 -3.58
C HIS A 15 -4.21 8.92 -2.67
N THR A 16 -3.01 8.33 -2.73
CA THR A 16 -2.66 7.09 -2.03
C THR A 16 -3.00 7.07 -0.55
N LEU A 17 -2.89 8.20 0.16
CA LEU A 17 -3.30 8.28 1.57
C LEU A 17 -4.82 8.10 1.78
N ARG A 18 -5.66 8.64 0.91
CA ARG A 18 -7.12 8.44 0.98
C ARG A 18 -7.50 7.01 0.65
N GLU A 19 -6.87 6.42 -0.37
CA GLU A 19 -7.06 5.01 -0.73
C GLU A 19 -6.68 4.09 0.44
N ALA A 20 -5.50 4.31 1.04
CA ALA A 20 -5.04 3.57 2.20
C ALA A 20 -6.00 3.69 3.40
N LYS A 21 -6.47 4.91 3.71
CA LYS A 21 -7.46 5.14 4.76
C LYS A 21 -8.76 4.38 4.50
N ALA A 22 -9.30 4.48 3.29
CA ALA A 22 -10.52 3.77 2.93
C ALA A 22 -10.34 2.25 3.05
N ALA A 23 -9.26 1.69 2.49
CA ALA A 23 -8.98 0.26 2.53
C ALA A 23 -8.81 -0.28 3.95
N VAL A 24 -8.07 0.43 4.82
CA VAL A 24 -7.87 0.04 6.21
C VAL A 24 -9.18 0.11 7.00
N MET A 25 -9.96 1.18 6.83
CA MET A 25 -11.23 1.34 7.54
C MET A 25 -12.28 0.31 7.08
N ALA A 26 -12.36 0.03 5.79
CA ALA A 26 -13.22 -1.00 5.24
C ALA A 26 -12.82 -2.40 5.75
N SER A 27 -11.51 -2.70 5.75
CA SER A 27 -10.96 -3.95 6.28
C SER A 27 -11.32 -4.14 7.75
N LYS A 28 -11.19 -3.07 8.56
CA LYS A 28 -11.56 -3.08 9.97
C LYS A 28 -13.06 -3.30 10.16
N ALA A 29 -13.91 -2.59 9.41
CA ALA A 29 -15.36 -2.74 9.47
C ALA A 29 -15.83 -4.15 9.09
N ALA A 30 -15.15 -4.77 8.12
CA ALA A 30 -15.42 -6.15 7.71
C ALA A 30 -14.83 -7.22 8.64
N GLY A 31 -14.08 -6.84 9.70
CA GLY A 31 -13.38 -7.79 10.55
C GLY A 31 -12.30 -8.60 9.80
N ALA A 32 -11.75 -8.03 8.72
CA ALA A 32 -10.80 -8.73 7.87
C ALA A 32 -9.50 -9.03 8.61
N ALA A 33 -9.01 -10.26 8.49
CA ALA A 33 -7.74 -10.66 9.11
C ALA A 33 -6.52 -10.08 8.38
N ALA A 34 -6.67 -9.73 7.10
CA ALA A 34 -5.59 -9.26 6.25
C ALA A 34 -6.10 -8.33 5.13
N LEU A 35 -5.20 -7.47 4.66
CA LEU A 35 -5.33 -6.61 3.49
C LEU A 35 -4.16 -6.86 2.55
N ILE A 36 -4.44 -7.06 1.25
CA ILE A 36 -3.42 -7.21 0.21
C ILE A 36 -3.41 -5.94 -0.65
N ILE A 37 -2.25 -5.31 -0.76
CA ILE A 37 -2.02 -4.15 -1.61
C ILE A 37 -1.46 -4.65 -2.94
N VAL A 38 -2.15 -4.33 -4.03
CA VAL A 38 -1.70 -4.63 -5.39
C VAL A 38 -1.46 -3.32 -6.13
N ALA A 39 -0.24 -3.12 -6.62
CA ALA A 39 0.12 -1.91 -7.38
C ALA A 39 1.25 -2.20 -8.38
N PRO A 40 1.44 -1.33 -9.39
CA PRO A 40 2.64 -1.36 -10.22
C PRO A 40 3.91 -1.25 -9.37
N SER A 41 4.99 -1.91 -9.79
CA SER A 41 6.21 -2.04 -8.98
C SER A 41 6.86 -0.71 -8.58
N PHE A 42 6.73 0.35 -9.38
CA PHE A 42 7.25 1.69 -9.04
C PHE A 42 6.42 2.37 -7.94
N HIS A 43 5.12 2.10 -7.87
CA HIS A 43 4.21 2.72 -6.90
C HIS A 43 4.04 1.89 -5.62
N LEU A 44 4.26 0.57 -5.71
CA LEU A 44 4.06 -0.37 -4.61
C LEU A 44 4.78 0.01 -3.31
N PRO A 45 6.03 0.52 -3.32
CA PRO A 45 6.69 0.97 -2.10
C PRO A 45 5.92 2.09 -1.39
N ARG A 46 5.51 3.13 -2.12
CA ARG A 46 4.75 4.25 -1.53
C ARG A 46 3.38 3.80 -1.04
N ALA A 47 2.69 2.95 -1.80
CA ALA A 47 1.40 2.39 -1.40
C ALA A 47 1.51 1.55 -0.11
N LEU A 48 2.52 0.68 -0.01
CA LEU A 48 2.77 -0.14 1.17
C LEU A 48 3.08 0.71 2.41
N LEU A 49 4.04 1.63 2.31
CA LEU A 49 4.42 2.49 3.43
C LEU A 49 3.26 3.34 3.92
N THR A 50 2.48 3.91 2.99
CA THR A 50 1.31 4.72 3.33
C THR A 50 0.27 3.89 4.08
N THR A 51 0.02 2.67 3.62
CA THR A 51 -0.97 1.78 4.23
C THR A 51 -0.52 1.28 5.61
N LEU A 52 0.77 0.97 5.78
CA LEU A 52 1.33 0.65 7.09
C LEU A 52 1.25 1.83 8.06
N SER A 53 1.50 3.07 7.59
CA SER A 53 1.33 4.29 8.39
C SER A 53 -0.11 4.48 8.85
N VAL A 54 -1.07 4.30 7.95
CA VAL A 54 -2.50 4.37 8.28
C VAL A 54 -2.88 3.26 9.26
N ALA A 55 -2.52 2.00 9.00
CA ALA A 55 -2.85 0.90 9.88
C ALA A 55 -2.26 1.07 11.29
N ALA A 56 -1.04 1.60 11.41
CA ALA A 56 -0.47 1.93 12.71
C ALA A 56 -1.34 2.90 13.53
N GLN A 57 -2.10 3.78 12.87
CA GLN A 57 -3.03 4.72 13.51
C GLN A 57 -4.42 4.11 13.78
N TYR A 58 -4.96 3.32 12.85
CA TYR A 58 -6.37 2.91 12.88
C TYR A 58 -6.62 1.44 13.25
N ASP A 59 -5.70 0.54 12.89
CA ASP A 59 -5.76 -0.89 13.22
C ASP A 59 -4.37 -1.55 13.12
N LYS A 60 -3.65 -1.59 14.25
CA LYS A 60 -2.31 -2.18 14.35
C LYS A 60 -2.28 -3.71 14.22
N HIS A 61 -3.45 -4.36 14.22
CA HIS A 61 -3.56 -5.83 14.18
C HIS A 61 -3.84 -6.35 12.77
N LEU A 62 -4.32 -5.49 11.87
CA LEU A 62 -4.54 -5.81 10.46
C LEU A 62 -3.22 -6.25 9.79
N LYS A 63 -3.20 -7.44 9.21
CA LYS A 63 -2.03 -7.94 8.48
C LYS A 63 -2.01 -7.36 7.08
N ILE A 64 -0.97 -6.60 6.74
CA ILE A 64 -0.84 -6.00 5.41
C ILE A 64 0.17 -6.80 4.59
N TYR A 65 -0.17 -7.15 3.37
CA TYR A 65 0.69 -7.80 2.38
C TYR A 65 0.80 -6.91 1.13
N ALA A 66 1.91 -7.02 0.41
CA ALA A 66 2.15 -6.30 -0.84
C ALA A 66 2.40 -7.31 -1.97
N TYR A 67 1.78 -7.08 -3.12
CA TYR A 67 1.93 -7.89 -4.32
C TYR A 67 2.11 -6.97 -5.53
N VAL A 68 3.06 -7.31 -6.39
CA VAL A 68 3.24 -6.58 -7.66
C VAL A 68 2.12 -7.01 -8.60
N GLY A 69 1.37 -6.04 -9.13
CA GLY A 69 0.34 -6.29 -10.13
C GLY A 69 0.94 -6.67 -11.50
N ALA A 70 0.30 -6.25 -12.58
CA ALA A 70 0.81 -6.48 -13.92
C ALA A 70 2.22 -5.87 -14.11
N HIS A 71 3.12 -6.64 -14.72
CA HIS A 71 4.42 -6.15 -15.15
C HIS A 71 4.23 -5.25 -16.38
N LEU A 72 4.47 -3.96 -16.22
CA LEU A 72 4.49 -2.99 -17.32
C LEU A 72 5.89 -2.99 -17.96
N ARG A 73 5.97 -2.73 -19.28
CA ARG A 73 7.26 -2.62 -19.97
C ARG A 73 8.00 -1.35 -19.50
N TRP A 74 9.32 -1.31 -19.68
CA TRP A 74 10.16 -0.23 -19.15
C TRP A 74 10.02 1.08 -19.95
N ASP A 75 9.78 0.94 -21.24
CA ASP A 75 9.62 1.98 -22.27
C ASP A 75 8.16 2.38 -22.49
N GLU A 76 7.23 1.76 -21.79
CA GLU A 76 5.81 2.04 -21.93
C GLU A 76 5.44 3.30 -21.14
N THR A 77 4.93 4.31 -21.84
CA THR A 77 4.34 5.49 -21.21
C THR A 77 3.10 5.05 -20.45
N VAL A 78 3.12 5.19 -19.13
CA VAL A 78 2.00 4.85 -18.27
C VAL A 78 1.52 6.06 -17.50
N ALA A 79 0.19 6.17 -17.39
CA ALA A 79 -0.44 7.14 -16.53
C ALA A 79 -0.43 6.61 -15.09
N HIS A 80 0.27 7.30 -14.18
CA HIS A 80 0.11 7.09 -12.74
C HIS A 80 -0.57 8.29 -12.09
N SER A 81 -1.11 8.09 -10.89
CA SER A 81 -2.01 9.08 -10.26
C SER A 81 -3.25 9.39 -11.11
N GLN A 82 -3.84 8.35 -11.72
CA GLN A 82 -5.13 8.42 -12.43
C GLN A 82 -5.16 9.40 -13.63
N GLY A 83 -4.08 9.45 -14.43
CA GLY A 83 -4.03 10.27 -15.66
C GLY A 83 -3.41 11.66 -15.48
N LEU A 84 -3.11 12.09 -14.25
CA LEU A 84 -2.52 13.40 -13.98
C LEU A 84 -1.01 13.46 -14.18
N VAL A 85 -0.33 12.32 -14.12
CA VAL A 85 1.08 12.24 -14.45
C VAL A 85 1.27 11.14 -15.48
N VAL A 86 1.76 11.55 -16.64
CA VAL A 86 2.07 10.70 -17.78
C VAL A 86 3.58 10.76 -17.93
N GLY A 87 4.23 9.61 -17.76
CA GLY A 87 5.68 9.52 -17.81
C GLY A 87 6.13 8.13 -18.22
N ASP A 88 7.34 8.05 -18.75
CA ASP A 88 8.06 6.79 -18.79
C ASP A 88 8.37 6.32 -17.37
N ARG A 89 8.67 5.03 -17.20
CA ARG A 89 8.85 4.44 -15.88
C ARG A 89 9.98 5.07 -15.06
N GLU A 90 10.99 5.64 -15.71
CA GLU A 90 12.08 6.38 -15.07
C GLU A 90 11.54 7.62 -14.35
N SER A 91 10.86 8.50 -15.07
CA SER A 91 10.24 9.71 -14.50
C SER A 91 9.21 9.38 -13.41
N LEU A 92 8.48 8.26 -13.57
CA LEU A 92 7.58 7.77 -12.54
C LEU A 92 8.31 7.39 -11.26
N LEU A 93 9.42 6.66 -11.36
CA LEU A 93 10.21 6.21 -10.22
C LEU A 93 10.83 7.39 -9.45
N ASP A 94 11.41 8.34 -10.16
CA ASP A 94 11.97 9.56 -9.56
C ASP A 94 10.89 10.34 -8.81
N SER A 95 9.71 10.50 -9.41
CA SER A 95 8.59 11.17 -8.76
C SER A 95 8.13 10.46 -7.47
N GLU A 96 8.20 9.12 -7.43
CA GLU A 96 7.84 8.35 -6.24
C GLU A 96 8.90 8.49 -5.14
N MET A 97 10.19 8.54 -5.51
CA MET A 97 11.29 8.79 -4.57
C MET A 97 11.15 10.18 -3.92
N ASP A 98 10.90 11.21 -4.71
CA ASP A 98 10.68 12.58 -4.21
C ASP A 98 9.48 12.65 -3.27
N ARG A 99 8.36 12.04 -3.67
CA ARG A 99 7.15 11.98 -2.85
C ARG A 99 7.40 11.26 -1.53
N MET A 100 8.10 10.12 -1.56
CA MET A 100 8.44 9.37 -0.34
C MET A 100 9.26 10.23 0.63
N PHE A 101 10.24 10.99 0.12
CA PHE A 101 11.02 11.90 0.95
C PHE A 101 10.17 13.03 1.54
N VAL A 102 9.36 13.70 0.71
CA VAL A 102 8.49 14.80 1.13
C VAL A 102 7.48 14.35 2.18
N TYR A 103 6.78 13.24 1.94
CA TYR A 103 5.75 12.76 2.86
C TYR A 103 6.34 12.19 4.15
N HIS A 104 7.54 11.60 4.10
CA HIS A 104 8.23 11.23 5.33
C HIS A 104 8.56 12.46 6.18
N ARG A 105 9.10 13.52 5.58
CA ARG A 105 9.40 14.78 6.28
C ARG A 105 8.17 15.45 6.89
N LYS A 106 7.00 15.28 6.27
CA LYS A 106 5.71 15.78 6.79
C LYS A 106 5.15 14.95 7.96
N GLY A 107 5.71 13.75 8.21
CA GLY A 107 5.18 12.81 9.21
C GLY A 107 4.04 11.93 8.71
N ASP A 108 3.67 12.06 7.43
CA ASP A 108 2.59 11.28 6.81
C ASP A 108 3.02 9.86 6.43
N LEU A 109 4.33 9.64 6.26
CA LEU A 109 4.92 8.39 5.80
C LEU A 109 6.02 7.90 6.75
N MET A 110 5.95 6.63 7.16
CA MET A 110 7.02 6.01 7.96
C MET A 110 8.28 5.75 7.13
N ARG A 111 9.42 5.63 7.81
CA ARG A 111 10.69 5.20 7.21
C ARG A 111 10.61 3.73 6.80
N PRO A 112 11.37 3.32 5.77
CA PRO A 112 11.50 1.91 5.41
C PRO A 112 11.92 1.01 6.58
N SER A 113 12.77 1.49 7.51
CA SER A 113 13.19 0.74 8.69
C SER A 113 12.02 0.47 9.66
N GLU A 114 11.16 1.46 9.88
CA GLU A 114 9.97 1.35 10.74
C GLU A 114 8.94 0.39 10.11
N ALA A 115 8.79 0.48 8.79
CA ALA A 115 7.96 -0.46 8.03
C ALA A 115 8.47 -1.89 8.13
N LEU A 116 9.79 -2.10 7.99
CA LEU A 116 10.40 -3.41 8.13
C LEU A 116 10.16 -4.01 9.52
N GLU A 117 10.21 -3.19 10.57
CA GLU A 117 9.88 -3.65 11.92
C GLU A 117 8.41 -4.07 12.04
N ALA A 118 7.48 -3.30 11.45
CA ALA A 118 6.07 -3.66 11.41
C ALA A 118 5.83 -5.00 10.70
N LEU A 119 6.49 -5.22 9.56
CA LEU A 119 6.40 -6.48 8.81
C LEU A 119 7.00 -7.65 9.60
N ARG A 120 8.16 -7.46 10.24
CA ARG A 120 8.76 -8.49 11.12
C ARG A 120 7.85 -8.88 12.28
N ARG A 121 7.12 -7.92 12.86
CA ARG A 121 6.11 -8.20 13.90
C ARG A 121 4.97 -9.07 13.36
N ARG A 122 4.44 -8.76 12.17
CA ARG A 122 3.43 -9.57 11.47
C ARG A 122 3.93 -11.00 11.24
N ASP A 123 5.15 -11.15 10.76
CA ASP A 123 5.73 -12.45 10.39
C ASP A 123 5.98 -13.34 11.59
N ARG A 124 6.57 -12.79 12.67
CA ARG A 124 6.73 -13.51 13.94
C ARG A 124 5.39 -14.01 14.50
N ARG A 125 4.36 -13.17 14.50
CA ARG A 125 3.02 -13.57 14.95
C ARG A 125 2.45 -14.70 14.09
N THR A 126 2.67 -14.65 12.78
CA THR A 126 2.19 -15.69 11.85
C THR A 126 2.93 -17.00 12.08
N ALA A 127 4.24 -16.96 12.31
CA ALA A 127 5.05 -18.14 12.64
C ALA A 127 4.58 -18.81 13.95
N MET A 128 4.38 -18.04 15.01
CA MET A 128 3.87 -18.56 16.30
C MET A 128 2.50 -19.25 16.16
N ILE A 129 1.60 -18.70 15.33
CA ILE A 129 0.30 -19.32 15.08
C ILE A 129 0.46 -20.65 14.32
N LYS A 130 1.35 -20.71 13.32
CA LYS A 130 1.61 -21.94 12.58
C LYS A 130 2.15 -23.05 13.49
N GLU A 131 3.13 -22.71 14.33
CA GLU A 131 3.71 -23.61 15.33
C GLU A 131 2.64 -24.12 16.32
N ALA A 132 1.80 -23.24 16.86
CA ALA A 132 0.71 -23.62 17.76
C ALA A 132 -0.36 -24.52 17.09
N LEU A 133 -0.49 -24.46 15.77
CA LEU A 133 -1.39 -25.29 14.97
C LEU A 133 -0.74 -26.59 14.46
N GLY A 134 0.52 -26.85 14.81
CA GLY A 134 1.26 -28.03 14.35
C GLY A 134 1.48 -28.06 12.83
N LYS A 135 1.56 -26.90 12.19
CA LYS A 135 1.75 -26.73 10.74
C LYS A 135 3.04 -25.99 10.40
#